data_AF-A0A7R9TWU0-F1
#
_entry.id   AF-A0A7R9TWU0-F1
#
_cell.length_a   1.000
_cell.length_b   1.000
_cell.length_c   1.000
_cell.angle_alpha   90.00
_cell.angle_beta   90.00
_cell.angle_gamma   90.00
#
_symmetry.space_group_name_H-M   'P 1'
#
loop_
_entity.id
_entity.type
_entity.pdbx_description
1 polymer ?
#
loop_
_entity_poly.entity_id
_entity_poly.type
_entity_poly.pdbx_seq_one_letter_code
_entity_poly.pdbx_strand_id
1 'polypeptide(L)'
;LADAASVRAFAAAEVGKPLDVLLWNAGIGFAPGAARDTTASGADTRLAANHLGHVLLVDMLLPSMIMAAEEPAAGRSAPPRVVVVSSSLAQDADVEAWRTDPHQAAAATYDSRLADR
;
A
#
# COMPACT_ATOMS: atom_id res chain seq x y z
N LEU A 1 6.67 -1.09 -4.93
CA LEU A 1 5.99 -1.07 -3.61
C LEU A 1 6.93 -0.69 -2.49
N ALA A 2 8.10 -1.32 -2.32
CA ALA A 2 9.11 -0.92 -1.33
C ALA A 2 9.92 0.36 -1.66
N ASP A 3 9.45 1.13 -2.65
CA ASP A 3 9.99 2.44 -3.02
C ASP A 3 8.81 3.37 -3.29
N ALA A 4 8.68 4.42 -2.49
CA ALA A 4 7.58 5.37 -2.58
C ALA A 4 7.62 6.17 -3.89
N ALA A 5 8.79 6.48 -4.44
CA ALA A 5 8.90 7.21 -5.71
C ALA A 5 8.35 6.38 -6.87
N SER A 6 8.72 5.10 -6.93
CA SER A 6 8.15 4.15 -7.89
C SER A 6 6.63 4.01 -7.77
N VAL A 7 6.09 3.95 -6.55
CA VAL A 7 4.63 3.88 -6.33
C VAL A 7 3.93 5.16 -6.82
N ARG A 8 4.47 6.34 -6.50
CA ARG A 8 3.91 7.63 -6.96
C ARG A 8 3.91 7.73 -8.49
N ALA A 9 5.02 7.35 -9.12
CA ALA A 9 5.13 7.38 -10.58
C ALA A 9 4.10 6.46 -11.25
N PHE A 10 3.91 5.25 -10.71
CA PHE A 10 2.87 4.34 -11.19
C PHE A 10 1.46 4.92 -10.99
N ALA A 11 1.13 5.38 -9.77
CA ALA A 11 -0.20 5.90 -9.48
C ALA A 11 -0.54 7.14 -10.33
N ALA A 12 0.43 8.04 -10.55
CA ALA A 12 0.27 9.21 -11.40
C ALA A 12 0.00 8.85 -12.88
N ALA A 13 0.55 7.73 -13.37
CA ALA A 13 0.29 7.25 -14.73
C ALA A 13 -1.09 6.58 -14.88
N GLU A 14 -1.66 6.07 -13.79
CA GLU A 14 -2.88 5.27 -13.78
C GLU A 14 -4.12 6.02 -13.28
N VAL A 15 -3.93 7.14 -12.57
CA VAL A 15 -5.04 8.00 -12.10
C VAL A 15 -5.74 8.67 -13.29
N GLY A 16 -7.04 8.93 -13.17
CA GLY A 16 -7.83 9.60 -14.21
C GLY A 16 -8.74 8.70 -15.05
N LYS A 17 -8.80 7.41 -14.74
CA LYS A 17 -9.76 6.45 -15.31
C LYS A 17 -10.52 5.69 -14.21
N PRO A 18 -11.77 5.26 -14.44
CA PRO A 18 -12.51 4.44 -13.48
C PRO A 18 -11.73 3.18 -13.05
N LEU A 19 -11.63 2.95 -11.73
CA LEU A 19 -11.01 1.77 -11.14
C LEU A 19 -11.99 1.01 -10.24
N ASP A 20 -12.51 -0.14 -10.70
CA ASP A 20 -13.46 -0.94 -9.93
C ASP A 20 -12.80 -1.79 -8.84
N VAL A 21 -11.60 -2.34 -9.08
CA VAL A 21 -10.94 -3.25 -8.14
C VAL A 21 -9.48 -2.91 -8.00
N LEU A 22 -9.05 -2.71 -6.77
CA LEU A 22 -7.64 -2.61 -6.40
C LEU A 22 -7.28 -3.78 -5.47
N LEU A 23 -6.37 -4.64 -5.92
CA LEU A 23 -5.97 -5.85 -5.19
C LEU A 23 -4.57 -5.66 -4.58
N TRP A 24 -4.52 -5.51 -3.26
CA TRP A 24 -3.28 -5.56 -2.48
C TRP A 24 -2.84 -7.02 -2.29
N ASN A 25 -2.27 -7.59 -3.34
CA ASN A 25 -1.77 -8.98 -3.32
C ASN A 25 -0.25 -9.07 -3.15
N ALA A 26 0.49 -8.16 -3.77
CA ALA A 26 1.95 -8.25 -3.75
C ALA A 26 2.48 -8.14 -2.32
N GLY A 27 3.34 -9.10 -1.93
CA GLY A 27 3.93 -9.14 -0.61
C GLY A 27 5.21 -9.96 -0.59
N ILE A 28 6.12 -9.58 0.30
CA ILE A 28 7.37 -10.27 0.61
C ILE A 28 7.12 -11.15 1.84
N GLY A 29 7.41 -12.44 1.71
CA GLY A 29 7.31 -13.41 2.80
C GLY A 29 8.41 -13.25 3.84
N PHE A 30 8.33 -14.09 4.88
CA PHE A 30 9.33 -14.19 5.94
C PHE A 30 9.83 -15.63 6.04
N ALA A 31 11.12 -15.80 6.37
CA ALA A 31 11.72 -17.07 6.74
C ALA A 31 12.29 -16.97 8.17
N PRO A 32 12.06 -17.97 9.05
CA PRO A 32 12.63 -17.97 10.40
C PRO A 32 14.14 -17.78 10.40
N GLY A 33 14.63 -16.86 11.25
CA GLY A 33 16.06 -16.55 11.36
C GLY A 33 16.61 -15.62 10.28
N ALA A 34 15.81 -15.18 9.31
CA ALA A 34 16.22 -14.15 8.36
C ALA A 34 16.47 -12.82 9.09
N ALA A 35 17.56 -12.15 8.73
CA ALA A 35 17.84 -10.80 9.19
C ALA A 35 16.74 -9.82 8.72
N ARG A 36 16.66 -8.67 9.40
CA ARG A 36 15.81 -7.57 8.95
C ARG A 36 16.51 -6.81 7.82
N ASP A 37 15.79 -6.63 6.72
CA ASP A 37 16.25 -5.82 5.58
C ASP A 37 15.55 -4.46 5.56
N THR A 38 16.27 -3.41 5.20
CA THR A 38 15.74 -2.06 5.09
C THR A 38 15.75 -1.53 3.65
N THR A 39 14.75 -0.74 3.28
CA THR A 39 14.74 0.02 2.03
C THR A 39 15.84 1.08 2.01
N ALA A 40 16.07 1.70 0.85
CA ALA A 40 17.00 2.84 0.74
C ALA A 40 16.59 4.04 1.62
N SER A 41 15.31 4.19 1.93
CA SER A 41 14.81 5.23 2.85
C SER A 41 14.91 4.84 4.33
N GLY A 42 15.31 3.59 4.65
CA GLY A 42 15.47 3.10 6.02
C GLY A 42 14.24 2.41 6.62
N ALA A 43 13.16 2.21 5.85
CA ALA A 43 11.99 1.47 6.31
C ALA A 43 12.28 -0.03 6.33
N ASP A 44 11.65 -0.79 7.22
CA ASP A 44 11.60 -2.24 7.07
C ASP A 44 11.00 -2.61 5.69
N THR A 45 11.71 -3.47 4.95
CA THR A 45 11.36 -3.79 3.54
C THR A 45 10.01 -4.49 3.43
N ARG A 46 9.65 -5.36 4.38
CA ARG A 46 8.36 -6.07 4.37
C ARG A 46 7.23 -5.11 4.73
N LEU A 47 7.43 -4.25 5.72
CA LEU A 47 6.46 -3.20 6.06
C LEU A 47 6.24 -2.26 4.88
N ALA A 48 7.32 -1.85 4.21
CA ALA A 48 7.28 -1.01 3.02
C ALA A 48 6.53 -1.66 1.86
N ALA A 49 6.84 -2.92 1.53
CA ALA A 49 6.22 -3.62 0.41
C ALA A 49 4.78 -4.07 0.67
N ASN A 50 4.53 -4.65 1.85
CA ASN A 50 3.28 -5.34 2.15
C ASN A 50 2.21 -4.40 2.70
N HIS A 51 2.60 -3.22 3.19
CA HIS A 51 1.66 -2.29 3.80
C HIS A 51 1.83 -0.85 3.31
N LEU A 52 2.96 -0.18 3.57
CA LEU A 52 3.08 1.28 3.34
C LEU A 52 2.96 1.67 1.86
N GLY A 53 3.64 0.95 0.96
CA GLY A 53 3.55 1.20 -0.48
C GLY A 53 2.15 0.95 -1.03
N HIS A 54 1.45 -0.02 -0.45
CA HIS A 54 0.07 -0.35 -0.76
C HIS A 54 -0.88 0.75 -0.28
N VAL A 55 -0.75 1.22 0.97
CA VAL A 55 -1.50 2.36 1.54
C VAL A 55 -1.36 3.59 0.66
N LEU A 56 -0.12 3.96 0.29
CA LEU A 56 0.17 5.06 -0.61
C LEU A 56 -0.53 4.89 -1.97
N LEU A 57 -0.50 3.68 -2.54
CA LEU A 57 -1.14 3.38 -3.82
C LEU A 57 -2.66 3.54 -3.77
N VAL A 58 -3.32 3.07 -2.71
CA VAL A 58 -4.78 3.27 -2.53
C VAL A 58 -5.09 4.75 -2.40
N ASP A 59 -4.36 5.48 -1.58
CA ASP A 59 -4.65 6.89 -1.35
C ASP A 59 -4.56 7.71 -2.65
N MET A 60 -3.54 7.46 -3.46
CA MET A 60 -3.37 8.13 -4.75
C MET A 60 -4.38 7.70 -5.82
N LEU A 61 -4.88 6.46 -5.78
CA LEU A 61 -5.87 5.95 -6.73
C LEU A 61 -7.32 6.09 -6.25
N LEU A 62 -7.53 6.63 -5.04
CA LEU A 62 -8.87 6.84 -4.48
C LEU A 62 -9.78 7.69 -5.40
N PRO A 63 -9.31 8.76 -6.06
CA PRO A 63 -10.12 9.50 -7.03
C PRO A 63 -10.63 8.61 -8.18
N SER A 64 -9.80 7.68 -8.68
CA SER A 64 -10.18 6.73 -9.73
C SER A 64 -11.26 5.73 -9.27
N MET A 65 -11.21 5.33 -8.01
CA MET A 65 -12.25 4.47 -7.43
C MET A 65 -13.57 5.22 -7.21
N ILE A 66 -13.50 6.50 -6.82
CA ILE A 66 -14.69 7.38 -6.70
C ILE A 66 -15.33 7.58 -8.07
N MET A 67 -14.55 7.87 -9.12
CA MET A 67 -15.07 7.95 -10.50
C MET A 67 -15.79 6.68 -10.92
N ALA A 68 -15.23 5.50 -10.62
CA ALA A 68 -15.92 4.23 -10.88
C ALA A 68 -17.22 4.09 -10.08
N ALA A 69 -17.30 4.61 -8.85
CA ALA A 69 -18.52 4.56 -8.07
C ALA A 69 -19.61 5.48 -8.63
N GLU A 70 -19.21 6.66 -9.13
CA GLU A 70 -20.10 7.68 -9.68
C GLU A 70 -20.58 7.37 -11.10
N GLU A 71 -19.75 6.73 -11.93
CA GLU A 71 -20.15 6.22 -13.23
C GLU A 71 -20.73 4.81 -13.09
N PRO A 72 -22.05 4.59 -13.16
CA PRO A 72 -22.61 3.24 -13.13
C PRO A 72 -22.31 2.59 -14.47
N ALA A 73 -21.18 1.88 -14.58
CA ALA A 73 -20.90 1.09 -15.76
C ALA A 73 -22.05 0.07 -15.95
N ALA A 74 -22.68 0.09 -17.11
CA ALA A 74 -23.74 -0.87 -17.44
C ALA A 74 -23.17 -2.29 -17.29
N GLY A 75 -23.67 -3.04 -16.30
CA GLY A 75 -23.22 -4.41 -16.01
C GLY A 75 -22.36 -4.59 -14.75
N ARG A 76 -22.12 -3.54 -13.95
CA ARG A 76 -21.41 -3.71 -12.68
C ARG A 76 -22.25 -4.49 -11.66
N SER A 77 -21.72 -5.61 -11.16
CA SER A 77 -22.40 -6.47 -10.17
C SER A 77 -22.21 -6.02 -8.71
N ALA A 78 -21.27 -5.12 -8.42
CA ALA A 78 -20.90 -4.73 -7.06
C ALA A 78 -20.10 -3.41 -7.06
N PRO A 79 -20.12 -2.63 -5.97
CA PRO A 79 -19.38 -1.36 -5.88
C PRO A 79 -17.85 -1.55 -6.01
N PRO A 80 -17.12 -0.48 -6.39
CA PRO A 80 -15.67 -0.50 -6.36
C PRO A 80 -15.12 -0.86 -4.98
N ARG A 81 -14.01 -1.60 -4.94
CA ARG A 81 -13.46 -2.12 -3.67
C ARG A 81 -11.95 -2.31 -3.69
N VAL A 82 -11.36 -2.15 -2.51
CA VAL A 82 -9.99 -2.58 -2.23
C VAL A 82 -10.06 -3.97 -1.62
N VAL A 83 -9.33 -4.92 -2.19
CA VAL A 83 -9.19 -6.28 -1.65
C VAL A 83 -7.80 -6.41 -1.06
N VAL A 84 -7.72 -6.67 0.24
CA VAL A 84 -6.46 -6.81 0.96
C VAL A 84 -6.16 -8.29 1.18
N VAL A 85 -5.05 -8.77 0.61
CA VAL A 85 -4.55 -10.11 0.87
C VAL A 85 -3.65 -10.03 2.11
N SER A 86 -4.01 -10.81 3.14
CA SER A 86 -3.24 -10.93 4.38
C SER A 86 -2.80 -12.39 4.57
N SER A 87 -2.34 -12.72 5.78
CA SER A 87 -2.00 -14.07 6.21
C SER A 87 -2.49 -14.30 7.64
N SER A 88 -2.67 -15.56 8.02
CA SER A 88 -2.95 -15.92 9.42
C SER A 88 -1.86 -15.43 10.39
N LEU A 89 -0.62 -15.24 9.91
CA LEU A 89 0.48 -14.68 10.70
C LEU A 89 0.21 -13.27 11.23
N ALA A 90 -0.74 -12.53 10.65
CA ALA A 90 -1.14 -11.23 11.18
C ALA A 90 -1.80 -11.33 12.57
N GLN A 91 -2.32 -12.51 12.95
CA GLN A 91 -2.90 -12.76 14.26
C GLN A 91 -1.86 -12.77 15.38
N ASP A 92 -0.59 -13.06 15.04
CA ASP A 92 0.53 -13.12 15.97
C ASP A 92 1.30 -11.78 16.05
N ALA A 93 0.84 -10.76 15.33
CA ALA A 93 1.53 -9.48 15.25
C ALA A 93 1.41 -8.68 16.56
N ASP A 94 2.57 -8.30 17.13
CA ASP A 94 2.63 -7.35 18.23
C ASP A 94 2.63 -5.91 17.70
N VAL A 95 1.46 -5.29 17.71
CA VAL A 95 1.26 -3.93 17.20
C VAL A 95 1.94 -2.87 18.09
N GLU A 96 2.06 -3.12 19.39
CA GLU A 96 2.68 -2.16 20.31
C GLU A 96 4.21 -2.22 20.22
N ALA A 97 4.78 -3.42 20.09
CA ALA A 97 6.19 -3.57 19.74
C ALA A 97 6.50 -2.93 18.38
N TRP A 98 5.59 -3.07 17.41
CA TRP A 98 5.74 -2.39 16.12
C TRP A 98 5.77 -0.87 16.30
N ARG A 99 4.82 -0.26 17.03
CA ARG A 99 4.72 1.21 17.23
C ARG A 99 5.97 1.87 17.79
N THR A 100 6.76 1.13 18.54
CA THR A 100 8.00 1.62 19.17
C THR A 100 9.26 1.21 18.40
N ASP A 101 9.10 0.53 17.26
CA ASP A 101 10.21 0.07 16.42
C ASP A 101 10.95 1.28 15.78
N PRO A 102 12.25 1.46 16.03
CA PRO A 102 13.02 2.57 15.46
C PRO A 102 13.07 2.54 13.92
N HIS A 103 12.77 1.40 13.30
CA HIS A 103 12.69 1.26 11.83
C HIS A 103 11.37 1.75 11.24
N GLN A 104 10.47 2.34 12.06
CA GLN A 104 9.32 3.10 11.57
C GLN A 104 9.68 4.47 10.99
N ALA A 105 10.89 4.97 11.21
CA ALA A 105 11.27 6.36 10.92
C ALA A 105 11.04 6.80 9.46
N ALA A 106 10.99 5.85 8.51
CA ALA A 106 10.78 6.11 7.10
C ALA A 106 9.31 5.94 6.63
N ALA A 107 8.35 5.66 7.53
CA ALA A 107 6.94 5.62 7.16
C ALA A 107 6.45 6.96 6.57
N ALA A 108 7.06 8.07 6.99
CA ALA A 108 6.78 9.40 6.45
C ALA A 108 7.01 9.50 4.94
N THR A 109 7.96 8.76 4.33
CA THR A 109 8.18 8.83 2.87
C THR A 109 6.99 8.30 2.07
N TYR A 110 6.13 7.51 2.71
CA TYR A 110 4.92 6.93 2.14
C TYR A 110 3.66 7.77 2.42
N ASP A 111 3.78 8.93 3.07
CA ASP A 111 2.65 9.85 3.21
C ASP A 111 2.33 10.48 1.85
N SER A 112 1.18 10.13 1.30
CA SER A 112 0.70 10.62 0.00
C SER A 112 0.66 12.14 -0.07
N ARG A 113 0.37 12.81 1.04
CA ARG A 113 0.23 14.27 1.17
C ARG A 113 1.54 15.03 1.09
N LEU A 114 2.67 14.32 1.07
CA LEU A 114 4.00 14.89 0.89
C LEU A 114 4.44 14.96 -0.59
N ALA A 115 3.61 14.54 -1.55
CA ALA A 115 3.91 14.64 -2.98
C ALA A 115 4.12 16.08 -3.48
N ASP A 116 3.60 17.09 -2.77
CA ASP A 116 3.57 18.49 -3.21
C ASP A 116 4.52 19.42 -2.43
N ARG A 117 5.57 18.89 -1.79
CA ARG A 117 6.59 19.69 -1.07
C ARG A 117 7.98 19.58 -1.65
#